data_AF-A0A2B7WF04-F1
#
_entry.id   AF-A0A2B7WF04-F1
#
_cell.length_a   1.000
_cell.length_b   1.000
_cell.length_c   1.000
_cell.angle_alpha   90.00
_cell.angle_beta   90.00
_cell.angle_gamma   90.00
#
_symmetry.space_group_name_H-M   'P 1'
#
loop_
_entity.id
_entity.type
_entity.pdbx_description
1 polymer ?
#
loop_
_entity_poly.entity_id
_entity_poly.type
_entity_poly.pdbx_seq_one_letter_code
_entity_poly.pdbx_strand_id
1 'polypeptide(L)'
;MSRSIAILDLPTEILHLIGQDLDTFSLIRLRSSCRGLRESMPSPTHRQLLEAECTEFGTQNDLYACKDCLRLRPRAKFGDKMVVKKRRKGEYTAADRFCVDCGINPRPGTTRYNRGDQIMIQKKPHGTCLRCRKFKPGALEDGQCHDCLPSRKPSGQILFDRGRQERARLRAEKAERRARRREIWGSSGDETDEIPSPTSSEQ
;
A
#
# COMPACT_ATOMS: atom_id res chain seq x y z
N MET A 1 -5.97 21.95 -54.81
CA MET A 1 -5.56 22.08 -53.39
C MET A 1 -5.49 20.69 -52.79
N SER A 2 -4.30 20.17 -52.51
CA SER A 2 -4.15 18.84 -51.90
C SER A 2 -4.56 18.91 -50.44
N ARG A 3 -5.66 18.26 -50.07
CA ARG A 3 -6.05 18.09 -48.66
C ARG A 3 -5.11 17.06 -48.03
N SER A 4 -4.39 17.47 -46.99
CA SER A 4 -3.67 16.53 -46.13
C SER A 4 -4.71 15.70 -45.36
N ILE A 5 -4.72 14.39 -45.58
CA ILE A 5 -5.52 13.44 -44.80
C ILE A 5 -4.71 13.09 -43.55
N ALA A 6 -5.27 13.29 -42.36
CA ALA A 6 -4.61 12.83 -41.15
C ALA A 6 -4.77 11.31 -41.03
N ILE A 7 -3.80 10.64 -40.43
CA ILE A 7 -3.87 9.17 -40.23
C ILE A 7 -5.11 8.76 -39.43
N LEU A 8 -5.61 9.64 -38.55
CA LEU A 8 -6.82 9.42 -37.76
C LEU A 8 -8.12 9.49 -38.56
N ASP A 9 -8.09 10.07 -39.76
CA ASP A 9 -9.25 10.17 -40.65
C ASP A 9 -9.45 8.90 -41.49
N LEU A 10 -8.50 7.96 -41.41
CA LEU A 10 -8.61 6.67 -42.09
C LEU A 10 -9.65 5.77 -41.40
N PRO A 11 -10.41 4.97 -42.17
CA PRO A 11 -11.27 3.94 -41.60
C PRO A 11 -10.49 2.97 -40.69
N THR A 12 -11.16 2.46 -39.67
CA THR A 12 -10.55 1.56 -38.67
C THR A 12 -9.96 0.31 -39.32
N GLU A 13 -10.58 -0.20 -40.38
CA GLU A 13 -10.12 -1.34 -41.17
C GLU A 13 -8.75 -1.06 -41.80
N ILE A 14 -8.55 0.13 -42.35
CA ILE A 14 -7.28 0.56 -42.95
C ILE A 14 -6.22 0.72 -41.87
N LEU A 15 -6.57 1.35 -40.74
CA LEU A 15 -5.68 1.44 -39.58
C LEU A 15 -5.27 0.07 -39.06
N HIS A 16 -6.17 -0.90 -39.13
CA HIS A 16 -5.91 -2.27 -38.70
C HIS A 16 -4.93 -2.98 -39.65
N LEU A 17 -5.12 -2.84 -40.97
CA LEU A 17 -4.20 -3.37 -41.99
C LEU A 17 -2.80 -2.77 -41.85
N ILE A 18 -2.70 -1.44 -41.72
CA ILE A 18 -1.43 -0.76 -41.44
C ILE A 18 -0.78 -1.37 -40.19
N GLY A 19 -1.54 -1.54 -39.11
CA GLY A 19 -1.02 -2.10 -37.88
C GLY A 19 -0.56 -3.57 -37.97
N GLN A 20 -1.09 -4.35 -38.92
CA GLN A 20 -0.66 -5.74 -39.16
C GLN A 20 0.68 -5.80 -39.91
N ASP A 21 0.95 -4.83 -40.79
CA ASP A 21 2.18 -4.74 -41.58
C ASP A 21 3.33 -4.05 -40.84
N LEU A 22 3.06 -3.39 -39.71
CA LEU A 22 4.09 -2.78 -38.88
C LEU A 22 4.85 -3.82 -38.05
N ASP A 23 6.16 -3.64 -37.94
CA ASP A 23 6.94 -4.35 -36.94
C ASP A 23 6.45 -3.99 -35.52
N THR A 24 6.70 -4.90 -34.57
CA THR A 24 6.28 -4.76 -33.18
C THR A 24 6.63 -3.39 -32.58
N PHE A 25 7.83 -2.88 -32.87
CA PHE A 25 8.31 -1.64 -32.29
C PHE A 25 7.57 -0.44 -32.89
N SER A 26 7.43 -0.38 -34.22
CA SER A 26 6.65 0.66 -34.89
C SER A 26 5.19 0.65 -34.45
N LEU A 27 4.58 -0.53 -34.32
CA LEU A 27 3.22 -0.68 -33.81
C LEU A 27 3.08 -0.11 -32.39
N ILE A 28 3.98 -0.47 -31.47
CA ILE A 28 3.95 0.04 -30.09
C ILE A 28 4.12 1.56 -30.06
N ARG A 29 5.04 2.10 -30.85
CA ARG A 29 5.32 3.54 -30.93
C ARG A 29 4.14 4.32 -31.50
N LEU A 30 3.52 3.80 -32.55
CA LEU A 30 2.36 4.44 -33.15
C LEU A 30 1.15 4.40 -32.21
N ARG A 31 0.91 3.27 -31.52
CA ARG A 31 -0.14 3.14 -30.48
C ARG A 31 0.09 4.02 -29.24
N SER A 32 1.34 4.38 -28.94
CA SER A 32 1.66 5.23 -27.79
C SER A 32 1.50 6.73 -28.11
N SER A 33 1.44 7.10 -29.38
CA SER A 33 1.34 8.50 -29.82
C SER A 33 0.01 9.16 -29.47
N CYS A 34 -1.12 8.46 -29.65
CA CYS A 34 -2.44 9.01 -29.34
C CYS A 34 -3.45 7.93 -28.96
N ARG A 35 -4.55 8.36 -28.32
CA ARG A 35 -5.59 7.44 -27.84
C ARG A 35 -6.36 6.78 -28.98
N GLY A 36 -6.69 7.51 -30.05
CA GLY A 36 -7.45 6.97 -31.18
C GLY A 36 -6.75 5.82 -31.87
N LEU A 37 -5.47 6.00 -32.23
CA LEU A 37 -4.64 4.94 -32.81
C LEU A 37 -4.49 3.74 -31.89
N ARG A 38 -4.44 3.95 -30.57
CA ARG A 38 -4.40 2.85 -29.59
C ARG A 38 -5.67 1.99 -29.60
N GLU A 39 -6.82 2.61 -29.85
CA GLU A 39 -8.12 1.92 -29.84
C GLU A 39 -8.40 1.25 -31.19
N SER A 40 -8.01 1.88 -32.31
CA SER A 40 -8.25 1.36 -33.66
C SER A 40 -7.25 0.29 -34.11
N MET A 41 -5.96 0.41 -33.74
CA MET A 41 -4.96 -0.56 -34.20
C MET A 41 -4.99 -1.89 -33.44
N PRO A 42 -4.45 -2.96 -34.01
CA PRO A 42 -4.27 -4.23 -33.30
C PRO A 42 -3.43 -4.04 -32.04
N SER A 43 -3.79 -4.77 -30.98
CA SER A 43 -2.99 -4.81 -29.75
C SER A 43 -1.80 -5.75 -29.95
N PRO A 44 -0.58 -5.34 -29.56
CA PRO A 44 0.56 -6.26 -29.58
C PRO A 44 0.30 -7.42 -28.63
N THR A 45 0.82 -8.58 -28.99
CA THR A 45 0.84 -9.76 -28.11
C THR A 45 1.78 -9.52 -26.94
N HIS A 46 1.56 -10.24 -25.84
CA HIS A 46 2.44 -10.11 -24.69
C HIS A 46 3.89 -10.54 -24.99
N ARG A 47 4.07 -11.57 -25.85
CA ARG A 47 5.41 -12.02 -26.29
C ARG A 47 6.15 -10.92 -27.03
N GLN A 48 5.48 -10.25 -27.97
CA GLN A 48 6.02 -9.11 -28.70
C GLN A 48 6.47 -7.97 -27.76
N LEU A 49 5.73 -7.72 -26.68
CA LEU A 49 6.14 -6.72 -25.68
C LEU A 49 7.40 -7.14 -24.89
N LEU A 50 7.52 -8.44 -24.57
CA LEU A 50 8.71 -8.98 -23.90
C LEU A 50 9.95 -8.92 -24.79
N GLU A 51 9.80 -9.15 -26.09
CA GLU A 51 10.86 -8.97 -27.07
C GLU A 51 11.23 -7.48 -27.16
N ALA A 52 10.23 -6.59 -27.22
CA ALA A 52 10.43 -5.15 -27.35
C ALA A 52 11.16 -4.50 -26.14
N GLU A 53 10.94 -4.97 -24.91
CA GLU A 53 11.65 -4.41 -23.74
C GLU A 53 13.15 -4.75 -23.69
N CYS A 54 13.56 -5.80 -24.41
CA CYS A 54 14.94 -6.26 -24.54
C CYS A 54 15.69 -5.56 -25.67
N THR A 55 14.98 -4.81 -26.53
CA THR A 55 15.60 -3.97 -27.55
C THR A 55 16.37 -2.81 -26.92
N GLU A 56 17.23 -2.16 -27.71
CA GLU A 56 17.93 -0.95 -27.30
C GLU A 56 16.96 0.13 -26.82
N PHE A 57 15.87 0.37 -27.56
CA PHE A 57 14.83 1.31 -27.16
C PHE A 57 14.22 0.99 -25.79
N GLY A 58 13.87 -0.29 -25.57
CA GLY A 58 13.29 -0.76 -24.31
C GLY A 58 14.25 -0.64 -23.14
N THR A 59 15.54 -0.82 -23.39
CA THR A 59 16.61 -0.72 -22.38
C THR A 59 16.94 0.74 -22.06
N GLN A 60 17.14 1.59 -23.07
CA GLN A 60 17.45 3.02 -22.91
C GLN A 60 16.34 3.77 -22.15
N ASN A 61 15.08 3.43 -22.41
CA ASN A 61 13.93 4.09 -21.77
C ASN A 61 13.44 3.37 -20.49
N ASP A 62 14.17 2.36 -20.02
CA ASP A 62 13.84 1.54 -18.85
C ASP A 62 12.37 1.06 -18.84
N LEU A 63 11.94 0.52 -19.98
CA LEU A 63 10.58 0.05 -20.23
C LEU A 63 10.43 -1.43 -19.89
N TYR A 64 9.22 -1.79 -19.46
CA TYR A 64 8.85 -3.14 -19.06
C TYR A 64 7.45 -3.50 -19.57
N ALA A 65 7.27 -4.75 -19.99
CA ALA A 65 6.01 -5.30 -20.46
C ALA A 65 5.05 -5.63 -19.31
N CYS A 66 3.79 -5.27 -19.48
CA CYS A 66 2.71 -5.66 -18.58
C CYS A 66 1.77 -6.67 -19.25
N LYS A 67 1.60 -7.84 -18.61
CA LYS A 67 0.69 -8.92 -19.04
C LYS A 67 -0.78 -8.48 -19.09
N ASP A 68 -1.20 -7.68 -18.11
CA ASP A 68 -2.61 -7.36 -17.93
C ASP A 68 -3.09 -6.22 -18.84
N CYS A 69 -2.27 -5.19 -19.13
CA CYS A 69 -2.69 -4.08 -20.02
C CYS A 69 -2.06 -4.12 -21.42
N LEU A 70 -1.17 -5.08 -21.70
CA LEU A 70 -0.47 -5.22 -22.98
C LEU A 70 0.20 -3.92 -23.43
N ARG A 71 0.95 -3.29 -22.52
CA ARG A 71 1.70 -2.05 -22.77
C ARG A 71 3.12 -2.17 -22.22
N LEU A 72 4.06 -1.53 -22.92
CA LEU A 72 5.34 -1.14 -22.34
C LEU A 72 5.12 0.06 -21.42
N ARG A 73 5.60 -0.02 -20.18
CA ARG A 73 5.54 1.08 -19.22
C ARG A 73 6.92 1.34 -18.62
N PRO A 74 7.22 2.60 -18.25
CA PRO A 74 8.45 2.92 -17.54
C PRO A 74 8.55 2.16 -16.21
N ARG A 75 9.77 1.93 -15.76
CA ARG A 75 10.09 1.31 -14.47
C ARG A 75 9.31 1.83 -13.28
N ALA A 76 9.04 3.14 -13.22
CA ALA A 76 8.28 3.79 -12.15
C ALA A 76 6.83 3.28 -12.04
N LYS A 77 6.32 2.61 -13.07
CA LYS A 77 4.97 2.02 -13.10
C LYS A 77 4.97 0.55 -12.68
N PHE A 78 6.07 0.02 -12.16
CA PHE A 78 6.16 -1.34 -11.64
C PHE A 78 6.63 -1.35 -10.19
N GLY A 79 6.08 -2.26 -9.39
CA GLY A 79 6.63 -2.54 -8.07
C GLY A 79 8.03 -3.15 -8.18
N ASP A 80 8.89 -2.92 -7.20
CA ASP A 80 10.28 -3.39 -7.22
C ASP A 80 10.35 -4.92 -7.32
N LYS A 81 9.44 -5.62 -6.64
CA LYS A 81 9.28 -7.09 -6.74
C LYS A 81 8.90 -7.57 -8.15
N MET A 82 8.46 -6.68 -9.04
CA MET A 82 8.10 -7.01 -10.42
C MET A 82 9.27 -6.87 -11.38
N VAL A 83 10.43 -6.33 -10.98
CA VAL A 83 11.55 -6.12 -11.92
C VAL A 83 12.86 -6.77 -11.46
N VAL A 84 12.86 -7.40 -10.28
CA VAL A 84 14.03 -8.04 -9.68
C VAL A 84 13.98 -9.57 -9.81
N LYS A 85 15.13 -10.21 -9.57
CA LYS A 85 15.27 -11.68 -9.55
C LYS A 85 14.73 -12.29 -10.85
N LYS A 86 13.89 -13.33 -10.75
CA LYS A 86 13.30 -14.07 -11.87
C LYS A 86 12.36 -13.23 -12.76
N ARG A 87 11.99 -12.00 -12.35
CA ARG A 87 11.14 -11.09 -13.12
C ARG A 87 11.92 -9.98 -13.83
N ARG A 88 13.26 -9.99 -13.76
CA ARG A 88 14.08 -9.07 -14.58
C ARG A 88 13.86 -9.34 -16.07
N LYS A 89 14.27 -8.40 -16.92
CA LYS A 89 14.19 -8.54 -18.38
C LYS A 89 14.90 -9.81 -18.84
N GLY A 90 14.32 -10.50 -19.82
CA GLY A 90 14.87 -11.75 -20.39
C GLY A 90 14.72 -13.00 -19.52
N GLU A 91 14.21 -12.91 -18.29
CA GLU A 91 13.97 -14.10 -17.46
C GLU A 91 12.63 -14.77 -17.74
N TYR A 92 12.55 -16.06 -17.37
CA TYR A 92 11.35 -16.87 -17.55
C TYR A 92 10.08 -16.28 -16.90
N THR A 93 10.17 -15.73 -15.68
CA THR A 93 8.99 -15.15 -14.99
C THR A 93 8.79 -13.66 -15.29
N ALA A 94 9.55 -13.08 -16.22
CA ALA A 94 9.28 -11.75 -16.76
C ALA A 94 7.86 -11.67 -17.35
N ALA A 95 7.35 -12.81 -17.82
CA ALA A 95 6.03 -12.92 -18.39
C ALA A 95 4.87 -12.72 -17.38
N ASP A 96 5.14 -12.77 -16.07
CA ASP A 96 4.12 -12.62 -15.02
C ASP A 96 4.06 -11.21 -14.42
N ARG A 97 4.73 -10.25 -15.04
CA ARG A 97 4.72 -8.86 -14.58
C ARG A 97 3.40 -8.17 -14.91
N PHE A 98 3.00 -7.32 -13.98
CA PHE A 98 1.91 -6.38 -14.14
C PHE A 98 2.32 -5.01 -13.60
N CYS A 99 1.82 -3.96 -14.25
CA CYS A 99 2.06 -2.59 -13.78
C CYS A 99 1.22 -2.29 -12.54
N VAL A 100 1.59 -1.24 -11.81
CA VAL A 100 0.90 -0.78 -10.60
C VAL A 100 -0.57 -0.51 -10.89
N ASP A 101 -0.88 0.15 -12.02
CA ASP A 101 -2.27 0.46 -12.41
C ASP A 101 -3.14 -0.81 -12.54
N CYS A 102 -2.61 -1.87 -13.15
CA CYS A 102 -3.28 -3.18 -13.23
C CYS A 102 -3.29 -3.92 -11.91
N GLY A 103 -2.28 -3.71 -11.07
CA GLY A 103 -2.22 -4.32 -9.75
C GLY A 103 -3.22 -3.74 -8.76
N ILE A 104 -3.52 -2.44 -8.85
CA ILE A 104 -4.53 -1.76 -8.02
C ILE A 104 -5.94 -1.89 -8.58
N ASN A 105 -6.08 -2.03 -9.90
CA ASN A 105 -7.33 -2.27 -10.60
C ASN A 105 -7.25 -3.60 -11.36
N PRO A 106 -7.24 -4.75 -10.64
CA PRO A 106 -7.15 -6.04 -11.28
C PRO A 106 -8.38 -6.31 -12.14
N ARG A 107 -8.19 -7.12 -13.19
CA ARG A 107 -9.31 -7.62 -14.00
C ARG A 107 -10.22 -8.50 -13.11
N PRO A 108 -11.54 -8.54 -13.35
CA PRO A 108 -12.44 -9.44 -12.64
C PRO A 108 -11.90 -10.88 -12.65
N GLY A 109 -11.90 -11.53 -11.48
CA GLY A 109 -11.36 -12.89 -11.32
C GLY A 109 -9.85 -12.97 -11.07
N THR A 110 -9.13 -11.83 -10.98
CA THR A 110 -7.73 -11.80 -10.58
C THR A 110 -7.53 -11.02 -9.29
N THR A 111 -6.61 -11.49 -8.43
CA THR A 111 -6.18 -10.77 -7.22
C THR A 111 -4.71 -10.39 -7.38
N ARG A 112 -4.38 -9.13 -7.08
CA ARG A 112 -3.04 -8.57 -7.26
C ARG A 112 -2.57 -7.89 -5.98
N TYR A 113 -2.65 -6.57 -5.89
CA TYR A 113 -2.33 -5.84 -4.66
C TYR A 113 -3.58 -5.66 -3.81
N ASN A 114 -3.56 -6.11 -2.56
CA ASN A 114 -4.68 -5.89 -1.67
C ASN A 114 -4.61 -4.49 -1.07
N ARG A 115 -5.76 -4.04 -0.56
CA ARG A 115 -5.81 -2.80 0.22
C ARG A 115 -5.10 -3.02 1.55
N GLY A 116 -4.36 -2.02 2.01
CA GLY A 116 -3.50 -2.15 3.19
C GLY A 116 -2.12 -2.74 2.88
N ASP A 117 -1.93 -3.41 1.73
CA ASP A 117 -0.62 -3.92 1.34
C ASP A 117 0.33 -2.77 0.99
N GLN A 118 1.57 -2.92 1.44
CA GLN A 118 2.66 -2.01 1.10
C GLN A 118 3.45 -2.55 -0.10
N ILE A 119 3.60 -1.71 -1.11
CA ILE A 119 4.30 -1.99 -2.36
C ILE A 119 5.48 -1.02 -2.44
N MET A 120 6.67 -1.53 -2.74
CA MET A 120 7.84 -0.70 -2.99
C MET A 120 7.90 -0.33 -4.47
N ILE A 121 8.01 0.96 -4.78
CA ILE A 121 8.21 1.48 -6.14
C ILE A 121 9.41 2.41 -6.09
N GLN A 122 10.47 2.08 -6.83
CA GLN A 122 11.73 2.83 -6.80
C GLN A 122 12.26 3.03 -5.37
N LYS A 123 12.22 1.96 -4.57
CA LYS A 123 12.61 1.97 -3.14
C LYS A 123 11.77 2.87 -2.24
N LYS A 124 10.66 3.44 -2.73
CA LYS A 124 9.73 4.23 -1.94
C LYS A 124 8.46 3.43 -1.64
N PRO A 125 8.01 3.40 -0.37
CA PRO A 125 6.78 2.69 -0.03
C PRO A 125 5.57 3.42 -0.60
N HIS A 126 4.62 2.65 -1.11
CA HIS A 126 3.31 3.08 -1.56
C HIS A 126 2.27 2.05 -1.11
N GLY A 127 1.01 2.44 -1.07
CA GLY A 127 -0.06 1.49 -0.80
C GLY A 127 -1.44 2.08 -1.02
N THR A 128 -2.44 1.19 -1.10
CA THR A 128 -3.85 1.58 -1.19
C THR A 128 -4.44 1.60 0.20
N CYS A 129 -4.83 2.77 0.68
CA CYS A 129 -5.39 2.93 2.03
C CYS A 129 -6.70 2.15 2.20
N LEU A 130 -6.85 1.44 3.32
CA LEU A 130 -8.09 0.72 3.67
C LEU A 130 -9.32 1.64 3.80
N ARG A 131 -9.12 2.87 4.29
CA ARG A 131 -10.20 3.83 4.58
C ARG A 131 -10.60 4.64 3.35
N CYS A 132 -9.70 5.46 2.80
CA CYS A 132 -10.02 6.33 1.67
C CYS A 132 -9.88 5.66 0.29
N ARG A 133 -9.36 4.44 0.22
CA ARG A 133 -9.16 3.65 -1.02
C ARG A 133 -8.28 4.32 -2.08
N LYS A 134 -7.59 5.41 -1.73
CA LYS A 134 -6.65 6.11 -2.61
C LYS A 134 -5.29 5.43 -2.53
N PHE A 135 -4.66 5.25 -3.69
CA PHE A 135 -3.27 4.85 -3.79
C PHE A 135 -2.38 6.07 -3.51
N LYS A 136 -1.51 5.97 -2.51
CA LYS A 136 -0.67 7.10 -2.06
C LYS A 136 0.79 6.68 -1.87
N PRO A 137 1.74 7.62 -2.04
CA PRO A 137 3.09 7.44 -1.56
C PRO A 137 3.13 7.45 -0.03
N GLY A 138 4.09 6.73 0.54
CA GLY A 138 4.29 6.61 1.98
C GLY A 138 4.02 5.19 2.49
N ALA A 139 4.61 4.89 3.65
CA ALA A 139 4.26 3.68 4.40
C ALA A 139 2.83 3.81 4.93
N LEU A 140 2.11 2.70 4.94
CA LEU A 140 0.81 2.62 5.60
C LEU A 140 1.03 2.16 7.04
N GLU A 141 0.44 2.83 8.02
CA GLU A 141 0.35 2.28 9.40
C GLU A 141 -1.01 1.60 9.54
N ASP A 142 -1.02 0.34 9.96
CA ASP A 142 -2.24 -0.48 10.07
C ASP A 142 -3.09 -0.47 8.78
N GLY A 143 -2.43 -0.41 7.61
CA GLY A 143 -3.08 -0.34 6.30
C GLY A 143 -3.75 1.01 5.98
N GLN A 144 -3.51 2.04 6.78
CA GLN A 144 -4.08 3.38 6.64
C GLN A 144 -3.02 4.42 6.25
N CYS A 145 -3.43 5.43 5.47
CA CYS A 145 -2.57 6.56 5.15
C CYS A 145 -2.56 7.57 6.31
N HIS A 146 -1.53 8.42 6.36
CA HIS A 146 -1.36 9.46 7.38
C HIS A 146 -2.60 10.33 7.59
N ASP A 147 -3.29 10.71 6.52
CA ASP A 147 -4.52 11.53 6.60
C ASP A 147 -5.73 10.79 7.18
N CYS A 148 -5.72 9.45 7.13
CA CYS A 148 -6.82 8.60 7.58
C CYS A 148 -6.59 8.02 8.97
N LEU A 149 -5.33 8.00 9.42
CA LEU A 149 -4.95 7.53 10.74
C LEU A 149 -5.65 8.40 11.77
N PRO A 150 -6.46 7.81 12.67
CA PRO A 150 -6.96 8.55 13.81
C PRO A 150 -5.76 9.04 14.62
N SER A 151 -5.78 10.30 15.05
CA SER A 151 -4.82 10.82 16.03
C SER A 151 -4.75 9.83 17.18
N ARG A 152 -3.62 9.11 17.33
CA ARG A 152 -3.48 8.03 18.32
C ARG A 152 -3.84 8.60 19.69
N LYS A 153 -5.02 8.28 20.22
CA LYS A 153 -5.24 8.38 21.66
C LYS A 153 -4.34 7.34 22.31
N PRO A 154 -3.67 7.63 23.43
CA PRO A 154 -2.86 6.63 24.13
C PRO A 154 -3.67 5.36 24.32
N SER A 155 -3.08 4.20 24.03
CA SER A 155 -3.78 2.93 24.19
C SER A 155 -4.25 2.77 25.65
N GLY A 156 -5.40 2.11 25.85
CA GLY A 156 -5.93 1.86 27.19
C GLY A 156 -4.93 1.15 28.11
N GLN A 157 -4.02 0.36 27.54
CA GLN A 157 -2.89 -0.28 28.22
C GLN A 157 -1.97 0.74 28.91
N ILE A 158 -1.57 1.81 28.20
CA ILE A 158 -0.67 2.85 28.73
C ILE A 158 -1.35 3.62 29.87
N LEU A 159 -2.65 3.90 29.74
CA LEU A 159 -3.42 4.55 30.80
C LEU A 159 -3.58 3.64 32.02
N PHE A 160 -3.79 2.35 31.79
CA PHE A 160 -3.91 1.35 32.85
C PHE A 160 -2.59 1.15 33.61
N ASP A 161 -1.48 1.04 32.89
CA ASP A 161 -0.14 0.90 33.46
C ASP A 161 0.26 2.15 34.27
N ARG A 162 -0.05 3.34 33.76
CA ARG A 162 0.13 4.60 34.49
C ARG A 162 -0.70 4.64 35.78
N GLY A 163 -1.97 4.23 35.72
CA GLY A 163 -2.82 4.13 36.90
C GLY A 163 -2.35 3.06 37.90
N ARG A 164 -1.69 2.00 37.44
CA ARG A 164 -1.09 0.97 38.32
C ARG A 164 0.13 1.51 39.05
N GLN A 165 1.03 2.19 38.34
CA GLN A 165 2.23 2.82 38.91
C GLN A 165 1.87 3.89 39.94
N GLU A 166 0.87 4.72 39.65
CA GLU A 166 0.42 5.77 40.57
C GLU A 166 -0.18 5.19 41.86
N ARG A 167 -0.98 4.13 41.75
CA ARG A 167 -1.50 3.40 42.92
C ARG A 167 -0.39 2.73 43.74
N ALA A 168 0.64 2.20 43.09
CA ALA A 168 1.79 1.63 43.78
C ALA A 168 2.58 2.71 44.54
N ARG A 169 2.80 3.89 43.93
CA ARG A 169 3.46 5.03 44.57
C ARG A 169 2.72 5.50 45.81
N LEU A 170 1.39 5.68 45.72
CA LEU A 170 0.58 6.11 46.86
C LEU A 170 0.56 5.07 48.00
N ARG A 171 0.60 3.77 47.67
CA ARG A 171 0.74 2.72 48.68
C ARG A 171 2.09 2.74 49.37
N ALA A 172 3.17 2.93 48.62
CA ALA A 172 4.52 3.05 49.16
C ALA A 172 4.64 4.27 50.09
N GLU A 173 4.14 5.44 49.67
CA GLU A 173 4.15 6.66 50.49
C GLU A 173 3.34 6.48 51.79
N LYS A 174 2.16 5.86 51.72
CA LYS A 174 1.35 5.56 52.91
C LYS A 174 2.06 4.56 53.84
N ALA A 175 2.73 3.55 53.30
CA ALA A 175 3.47 2.57 54.08
C ALA A 175 4.68 3.23 54.79
N GLU A 176 5.41 4.09 54.09
CA GLU A 176 6.53 4.85 54.65
C GLU A 176 6.05 5.81 55.77
N ARG A 177 4.92 6.48 55.58
CA ARG A 177 4.31 7.33 56.63
C ARG A 177 3.92 6.52 57.87
N ARG A 178 3.39 5.30 57.68
CA ARG A 178 3.09 4.37 58.78
C ARG A 178 4.37 3.89 59.47
N ALA A 179 5.42 3.58 58.72
CA ALA A 179 6.71 3.18 59.27
C ALA A 179 7.32 4.31 60.13
N ARG A 180 7.37 5.54 59.61
CA ARG A 180 7.81 6.72 60.38
C ARG A 180 7.01 6.93 61.66
N ARG A 181 5.68 6.76 61.62
CA ARG A 181 4.85 6.84 62.83
C ARG A 181 5.21 5.78 63.87
N ARG A 182 5.49 4.55 63.45
CA ARG A 182 5.93 3.46 64.36
C ARG A 182 7.29 3.76 64.98
N GLU A 183 8.22 4.34 64.22
CA GLU A 183 9.54 4.74 64.75
C GLU A 183 9.42 5.85 65.80
N ILE A 184 8.54 6.83 65.59
CA ILE A 184 8.39 7.98 66.50
C ILE A 184 7.62 7.63 67.78
N TRP A 185 6.55 6.84 67.69
CA TRP A 185 5.63 6.61 68.82
C TRP A 185 5.80 5.25 69.50
N GLY A 186 6.68 4.37 68.99
CA GLY A 186 6.94 3.07 69.58
C GLY A 186 5.76 2.10 69.49
N SER A 187 6.05 0.80 69.43
CA SER A 187 5.04 -0.25 69.37
C SER A 187 4.52 -0.58 70.77
N SER A 188 3.76 0.30 71.42
CA SER A 188 2.91 -0.11 72.55
C SER A 188 1.57 -0.62 72.00
N GLY A 189 1.28 -1.90 72.25
CA GLY A 189 0.19 -2.66 71.64
C GLY A 189 -1.23 -2.22 72.03
N ASP A 190 -2.14 -2.64 71.15
CA ASP A 190 -3.60 -2.88 71.26
C ASP A 190 -4.46 -1.95 72.11
N GLU A 191 -5.46 -1.31 71.46
CA GLU A 191 -6.84 -1.36 71.94
C GLU A 191 -7.82 -1.09 70.78
N THR A 192 -8.98 -1.73 70.91
CA THR A 192 -10.02 -2.03 69.93
C THR A 192 -10.86 -0.84 69.47
N ASP A 193 -11.09 -0.71 68.16
CA ASP A 193 -12.26 0.01 67.64
C ASP A 193 -13.27 -1.03 67.10
N GLU A 194 -14.18 -1.45 68.00
CA GLU A 194 -15.45 -2.04 67.62
C GLU A 194 -16.22 -1.04 66.77
N ILE A 195 -16.44 -1.37 65.49
CA ILE A 195 -17.39 -0.66 64.64
C ILE A 195 -18.79 -1.19 64.99
N PRO A 196 -19.73 -0.35 65.46
CA PRO A 196 -21.10 -0.80 65.68
C PRO A 196 -21.74 -1.12 64.33
N SER A 197 -22.20 -2.36 64.16
CA SER A 197 -23.01 -2.77 63.01
C SER A 197 -24.42 -2.18 63.12
N PRO A 198 -25.00 -1.66 62.03
CA PRO A 198 -26.36 -1.15 62.06
C PRO A 198 -27.35 -2.32 62.04
N THR A 199 -28.11 -2.50 63.12
CA THR A 199 -29.26 -3.41 63.14
C THR A 199 -30.47 -2.70 62.54
N SER A 200 -30.89 -3.18 61.38
CA SER A 200 -32.23 -3.00 60.81
C SER A 200 -33.23 -3.90 61.54
N SER A 201 -34.34 -3.35 62.03
CA SER A 201 -35.59 -4.08 62.32
C SER A 201 -36.77 -3.11 62.37
N GLU A 202 -37.76 -3.42 61.56
CA GLU A 202 -39.07 -2.78 61.43
C GLU A 202 -39.96 -3.02 62.68
N GLN A 203 -40.75 -2.02 63.06
CA GLN A 203 -42.21 -2.08 63.30
C GLN A 203 -42.78 -0.70 63.63
#